data_AF-A0A1C5XHP7-F1
#
_entry.id   AF-A0A1C5XHP7-F1
#
_cell.length_a   1.000
_cell.length_b   1.000
_cell.length_c   1.000
_cell.angle_alpha   90.00
_cell.angle_beta   90.00
_cell.angle_gamma   90.00
#
_symmetry.space_group_name_H-M   'P 1'
#
loop_
_entity.id
_entity.type
_entity.pdbx_description
1 polymer ?
#
loop_
_entity_poly.entity_id
_entity_poly.type
_entity_poly.pdbx_seq_one_letter_code
_entity_poly.pdbx_strand_id
1 'polypeptide(L)' 'MEIELTDYFTIGVDLEAYSSMDELVDKCAYYLAHDEERKQIVKNGYDKVPACHAYPHRIREMLKTLIPIS' A
#
# COMPACT_ATOMS: atom_id res chain seq x y z
N MET A 1 -0.06 -17.53 7.02
CA MET A 1 -0.85 -17.02 5.89
C MET A 1 -0.41 -15.58 5.75
N GLU A 2 0.65 -15.37 4.98
CA GLU A 2 1.28 -14.06 4.86
C GLU A 2 0.39 -13.16 4.01
N ILE A 3 0.16 -11.97 4.53
CA ILE A 3 -0.41 -10.86 3.80
C ILE A 3 0.64 -10.43 2.78
N GLU A 4 0.40 -10.72 1.50
CA GLU A 4 1.24 -10.25 0.39
C GLU A 4 0.83 -8.80 0.13
N LEU A 5 1.77 -7.86 0.02
CA LEU A 5 1.47 -6.42 -0.01
C LEU A 5 0.37 -6.04 -1.02
N THR A 6 0.25 -6.80 -2.10
CA THR A 6 -0.71 -6.55 -3.19
C THR A 6 -2.18 -6.68 -2.79
N ASP A 7 -2.49 -7.39 -1.70
CA ASP A 7 -3.87 -7.48 -1.17
C ASP A 7 -4.38 -6.13 -0.63
N TYR A 8 -3.47 -5.21 -0.32
CA TYR A 8 -3.75 -3.95 0.37
C TYR A 8 -3.27 -2.72 -0.40
N PHE A 9 -2.17 -2.87 -1.15
CA PHE A 9 -1.49 -1.77 -1.83
C PHE A 9 -1.28 -2.08 -3.29
N THR A 10 -1.36 -1.04 -4.11
CA THR A 10 -0.99 -1.08 -5.51
C THR A 10 0.45 -0.59 -5.64
N ILE A 11 1.37 -1.49 -6.00
CA ILE A 11 2.78 -1.17 -6.21
C ILE A 11 2.92 -0.16 -7.36
N GLY A 12 3.77 0.84 -7.18
CA GLY A 12 3.95 1.98 -8.09
C GLY A 12 2.89 3.08 -7.93
N VAL A 13 1.88 2.88 -7.07
CA VAL A 13 0.81 3.87 -6.83
C VAL A 13 0.75 4.28 -5.37
N ASP A 14 0.67 3.31 -4.45
CA ASP A 14 0.55 3.56 -3.01
C ASP A 14 1.89 3.43 -2.29
N LEU A 15 2.78 2.60 -2.84
CA LEU A 15 4.13 2.34 -2.36
C LEU A 15 4.97 1.75 -3.49
N GLU A 16 6.27 1.68 -3.26
CA GLU A 16 7.19 0.95 -4.12
C GLU A 16 7.77 -0.25 -3.35
N ALA A 17 7.96 -1.37 -4.05
CA ALA A 17 8.58 -2.57 -3.51
C ALA A 17 9.79 -2.96 -4.37
N TYR A 18 10.69 -3.79 -3.87
CA TYR A 18 11.82 -4.32 -4.64
C TYR A 18 12.04 -5.79 -4.30
N SER A 19 12.56 -6.54 -5.26
CA SER A 19 12.81 -7.98 -5.16
C SER A 19 14.30 -8.33 -5.06
N SER A 20 15.19 -7.35 -5.29
CA SER A 20 16.63 -7.52 -5.22
C SER A 20 17.35 -6.23 -4.78
N MET A 21 18.60 -6.37 -4.33
CA MET A 21 19.42 -5.21 -3.98
C MET A 21 19.73 -4.31 -5.18
N ASP A 22 19.91 -4.91 -6.36
CA ASP A 22 20.16 -4.14 -7.59
C ASP A 22 18.93 -3.28 -7.95
N GLU A 23 17.73 -3.87 -7.87
CA GLU A 23 16.48 -3.15 -8.08
C GLU A 23 16.26 -2.03 -7.06
N LEU A 24 16.66 -2.23 -5.80
CA LEU A 24 16.62 -1.17 -4.78
C LEU A 24 17.51 0.02 -5.18
N VAL A 25 18.73 -0.24 -5.61
CA VAL A 25 19.67 0.82 -6.03
C VAL A 25 19.12 1.58 -7.24
N ASP A 26 18.61 0.87 -8.24
CA ASP A 26 18.02 1.48 -9.43
C ASP A 26 16.79 2.33 -9.08
N LYS A 27 15.91 1.83 -8.22
CA LYS A 27 14.73 2.57 -7.76
C LYS A 27 15.10 3.79 -6.93
N CYS A 28 16.11 3.71 -6.07
CA CYS A 28 16.63 4.87 -5.35
C CYS A 28 17.12 5.95 -6.32
N ALA A 29 17.92 5.58 -7.32
CA ALA A 29 18.40 6.52 -8.33
C ALA A 29 17.25 7.14 -9.13
N TYR A 30 16.27 6.32 -9.54
CA TYR A 30 15.09 6.78 -10.28
C TYR A 30 14.27 7.79 -9.48
N TYR A 31 13.87 7.46 -8.26
CA TYR A 31 12.98 8.32 -7.47
C TYR A 31 13.67 9.55 -6.87
N LEU A 32 15.01 9.58 -6.81
CA LEU A 32 15.77 10.82 -6.55
C LEU A 32 15.65 11.83 -7.71
N ALA A 33 15.51 11.35 -8.96
CA ALA A 33 15.32 12.20 -10.13
C ALA A 33 13.84 12.53 -10.42
N HIS A 34 12.90 11.75 -9.88
CA HIS A 34 11.45 11.87 -10.12
C HIS A 34 10.70 12.31 -8.85
N ASP A 35 10.99 13.52 -8.39
CA ASP A 35 10.50 14.02 -7.09
C ASP A 35 8.97 14.11 -6.99
N GLU A 36 8.30 14.57 -8.04
CA GLU A 36 6.85 14.73 -8.04
C GLU A 36 6.10 13.39 -8.03
N GLU A 37 6.56 12.42 -8.82
CA GLU A 37 6.04 11.06 -8.80
C GLU A 37 6.23 10.42 -7.42
N ARG A 38 7.44 10.54 -6.86
CA ARG A 38 7.77 10.05 -5.52
C ARG A 38 6.84 10.64 -4.45
N LYS A 39 6.60 11.96 -4.48
CA LYS A 39 5.67 12.63 -3.55
C LYS A 39 4.25 12.15 -3.74
N GLN A 40 3.82 11.92 -4.98
CA GLN A 40 2.48 11.43 -5.27
C GLN A 40 2.25 10.03 -4.70
N ILE A 41 3.23 9.12 -4.86
CA ILE A 41 3.18 7.77 -4.29
C ILE A 41 3.08 7.84 -2.76
N VAL A 42 3.93 8.65 -2.12
CA VAL A 42 3.91 8.85 -0.66
C VAL A 42 2.55 9.37 -0.19
N LYS A 43 1.99 10.35 -0.91
CA LYS A 43 0.66 10.91 -0.60
C LYS A 43 -0.44 9.86 -0.72
N ASN A 44 -0.45 9.07 -1.80
CA ASN A 44 -1.44 8.02 -2.02
C ASN A 44 -1.40 6.97 -0.90
N GLY A 45 -0.20 6.48 -0.57
CA GLY A 45 -0.02 5.52 0.53
C GLY A 45 -0.49 6.09 1.87
N TYR A 46 -0.10 7.34 2.18
CA TYR A 46 -0.51 8.02 3.41
C TYR A 46 -2.03 8.19 3.51
N ASP A 47 -2.70 8.58 2.42
CA ASP A 47 -4.15 8.77 2.37
C ASP A 47 -4.90 7.42 2.45
N LYS A 48 -4.33 6.34 1.92
CA LYS A 48 -4.94 4.99 1.88
C LYS A 48 -4.94 4.27 3.24
N VAL A 49 -3.86 4.42 4.01
CA VAL A 49 -3.72 3.77 5.33
C VAL A 49 -4.89 4.07 6.29
N PRO A 50 -5.27 5.32 6.57
CA PRO A 50 -6.39 5.61 7.46
C PRO A 50 -7.74 5.19 6.88
N ALA A 51 -7.91 5.18 5.56
CA ALA A 51 -9.15 4.79 4.89
C ALA A 51 -9.41 3.27 4.94
N CYS A 52 -8.36 2.45 4.79
CA CYS A 52 -8.49 0.99 4.68
C CYS A 52 -8.01 0.22 5.92
N HIS A 53 -7.12 0.81 6.72
CA HIS A 53 -6.43 0.12 7.82
C HIS A 53 -6.68 0.73 9.20
N ALA A 54 -7.56 1.73 9.33
CA ALA A 54 -8.01 2.15 10.66
C ALA A 54 -8.82 1.02 11.34
N TYR A 55 -8.54 0.77 12.62
CA TYR A 55 -9.19 -0.27 13.43
C TYR A 55 -10.72 -0.40 13.24
N PRO A 56 -11.51 0.70 13.19
CA PRO A 56 -12.95 0.60 12.98
C PRO A 56 -13.35 -0.01 11.62
N HIS A 57 -12.58 0.25 10.56
CA HIS A 57 -12.84 -0.30 9.22
C HIS A 57 -12.54 -1.80 9.18
N ARG A 58 -11.42 -2.21 9.77
CA ARG A 58 -11.06 -3.64 9.87
C ARG A 58 -12.08 -4.42 10.69
N ILE A 59 -12.55 -3.87 11.81
CA ILE A 59 -13.62 -4.47 12.62
C ILE A 59 -14.92 -4.59 11.82
N ARG A 60 -15.29 -3.55 11.04
CA ARG A 60 -16.49 -3.60 10.18
C ARG A 60 -16.40 -4.69 9.11
N GLU A 61 -15.25 -4.83 8.44
CA GLU A 61 -15.04 -5.89 7.45
C GLU A 61 -15.10 -7.29 8.09
N MET A 62 -14.48 -7.48 9.26
CA MET A 62 -14.59 -8.75 10.00
C MET A 62 -16.05 -9.06 10.36
N LEU A 63 -16.84 -8.08 10.81
CA LEU A 63 -18.25 -8.27 11.13
C LEU A 63 -19.10 -8.65 9.91
N LYS A 64 -18.80 -8.11 8.71
CA LYS A 64 -19.47 -8.53 7.46
C LYS A 64 -19.25 -10.00 7.14
N THR A 65 -18.08 -10.56 7.47
CA THR A 65 -17.80 -11.99 7.23
C THR A 65 -18.52 -12.91 8.22
N LEU A 66 -18.91 -12.40 9.40
CA LEU A 66 -19.55 -13.18 10.45
C LEU A 66 -21.07 -13.16 10.39
N ILE A 67 -21.66 -12.15 9.75
CA ILE A 67 -23.11 -12.01 9.63
C ILE A 67 -23.48 -12.14 8.15
N PRO A 68 -24.02 -13.28 7.69
CA PRO A 68 -24.63 -13.35 6.38
C PRO A 68 -25.85 -12.43 6.43
N ILE A 69 -25.78 -11.32 5.69
CA ILE A 69 -26.95 -10.47 5.47
C ILE A 69 -27.94 -11.33 4.67
N SER A 70 -29.05 -11.70 5.32
CA SER A 70 -30.18 -12.39 4.70
C SER A 70 -30.91 -11.48 3.72
#